data_AF-A0AAP0B6V6-F1
#
_entry.id   AF-A0AAP0B6V6-F1
#
_cell.length_a   1.000
_cell.length_b   1.000
_cell.length_c   1.000
_cell.angle_alpha   90.00
_cell.angle_beta   90.00
_cell.angle_gamma   90.00
#
_symmetry.space_group_name_H-M   'P 1'
#
loop_
_entity.id
_entity.type
_entity.pdbx_description
1 polymer ?
#
loop_
_entity_poly.entity_id
_entity_poly.type
_entity_poly.pdbx_seq_one_letter_code
_entity_poly.pdbx_strand_id
1 'polypeptide(L)' 'MIPILLTATFIFIIAFIAAPPVDIYGIREPISDSLLYGDNIISSVIIPTSAAIGLHFDPIWWSL' A
#
# COMPACT_ATOMS: atom_id res chain seq x y z
N MET A 1 -14.75 -7.82 15.40
CA MET A 1 -14.26 -6.42 15.43
C MET A 1 -12.79 -6.33 15.82
N ILE A 2 -12.41 -6.74 17.04
CA ILE A 2 -11.03 -6.64 17.56
C ILE A 2 -9.94 -7.19 16.60
N PRO A 3 -10.00 -8.44 16.09
CA PRO A 3 -8.90 -8.97 15.28
C PRO A 3 -8.73 -8.24 13.94
N ILE A 4 -9.82 -7.80 13.32
CA ILE A 4 -9.81 -7.09 12.03
C ILE A 4 -9.20 -5.71 12.20
N LEU A 5 -9.60 -4.98 13.26
CA LEU A 5 -9.07 -3.63 13.52
C LEU A 5 -7.59 -3.66 13.87
N LEU A 6 -7.15 -4.61 14.70
CA LEU A 6 -5.72 -4.74 15.02
C LEU A 6 -4.91 -5.03 13.75
N THR A 7 -5.35 -5.98 12.93
CA THR A 7 -4.68 -6.32 11.67
C THR A 7 -4.58 -5.10 10.75
N ALA A 8 -5.69 -4.38 10.53
CA ALA A 8 -5.71 -3.20 9.69
C ALA A 8 -4.79 -2.08 10.22
N THR A 9 -4.80 -1.82 11.54
CA THR A 9 -3.94 -0.80 12.16
C THR A 9 -2.46 -1.14 12.02
N PHE A 10 -2.07 -2.39 12.27
CA PHE A 10 -0.68 -2.82 12.12
C PHE A 10 -0.19 -2.68 10.68
N ILE A 11 -0.98 -3.16 9.72
CA ILE A 11 -0.62 -3.07 8.29
C ILE A 11 -0.53 -1.61 7.85
N PHE A 12 -1.49 -0.76 8.26
CA PHE A 12 -1.48 0.66 7.94
C PHE A 12 -0.21 1.35 8.45
N ILE A 13 0.18 1.14 9.72
CA ILE A 13 1.37 1.76 10.30
C ILE A 13 2.64 1.33 9.55
N ILE A 14 2.79 0.03 9.27
CA ILE A 14 3.98 -0.49 8.57
C ILE A 14 4.05 0.04 7.14
N ALA A 15 2.93 0.04 6.42
CA ALA A 15 2.87 0.52 5.04
C ALA A 15 3.15 2.03 4.95
N PHE A 16 2.56 2.82 5.84
CA PHE A 16 2.77 4.27 5.88
C PHE A 16 4.24 4.64 6.11
N ILE A 17 4.94 3.85 6.95
CA ILE A 17 6.35 4.07 7.22
C ILE A 17 7.22 3.56 6.06
N ALA A 18 6.99 2.34 5.57
CA ALA A 18 8.01 1.58 4.84
C ALA A 18 7.51 0.89 3.54
N ALA A 19 6.30 1.17 3.06
CA ALA A 19 5.82 0.56 1.82
C ALA A 19 6.73 0.94 0.64
N PRO A 20 7.12 -0.02 -0.23
CA PRO A 20 7.84 0.28 -1.45
C PRO A 20 6.96 1.04 -2.45
N PRO A 21 7.55 1.62 -3.51
CA PRO A 21 6.80 2.35 -4.53
C PRO A 21 5.75 1.46 -5.24
N VAL A 22 4.54 2.00 -5.47
CA VAL A 22 3.38 1.26 -6.00
C VAL A 22 2.92 1.85 -7.34
N ASP A 23 2.67 0.97 -8.32
CA ASP A 23 2.14 1.34 -9.65
C ASP A 23 0.61 1.39 -9.65
N ILE A 24 0.04 2.53 -9.27
CA ILE A 24 -1.42 2.73 -9.17
C ILE A 24 -2.13 2.59 -10.52
N TYR A 25 -1.50 2.98 -11.62
CA TYR A 25 -2.12 3.01 -12.94
C TYR A 25 -1.90 1.72 -13.74
N GLY A 26 -0.98 0.86 -13.32
CA GLY A 26 -0.64 -0.37 -14.04
C GLY A 26 0.19 -0.13 -15.30
N ILE A 27 0.88 1.01 -15.40
CA ILE A 27 1.66 1.44 -16.57
C ILE A 27 3.17 1.30 -16.37
N ARG A 28 3.61 0.65 -15.28
CA ARG A 28 5.01 0.48 -14.88
C ARG A 28 5.69 1.78 -14.44
N GLU A 29 4.92 2.72 -13.91
CA GLU A 29 5.42 3.96 -13.31
C GLU A 29 5.04 4.00 -11.82
N PRO A 30 5.89 3.43 -10.94
CA PRO A 30 5.58 3.36 -9.52
C PRO A 30 5.74 4.71 -8.83
N ILE A 31 4.87 4.98 -7.86
CA ILE A 31 4.83 6.20 -7.05
C ILE A 31 5.33 5.85 -5.64
N SER A 32 6.18 6.69 -5.07
CA SER A 32 6.68 6.58 -3.69
C SER A 32 5.87 7.52 -2.79
N ASP A 33 5.22 7.00 -1.75
CA ASP A 33 4.41 7.80 -0.81
C ASP A 33 4.61 7.39 0.68
N SER A 34 5.77 6.80 1.01
CA SER A 34 6.10 6.32 2.36
C SER A 34 7.16 7.21 3.02
N LEU A 35 7.14 7.27 4.36
CA LEU A 35 8.08 8.11 5.12
C LEU A 35 9.56 7.74 4.84
N LEU A 36 9.88 6.45 4.70
CA LEU A 36 11.24 6.01 4.37
C LEU A 36 11.63 6.25 2.90
N TYR A 37 10.67 6.51 2.02
CA TYR A 37 10.91 6.81 0.60
C TYR A 37 10.88 8.31 0.26
N GLY A 38 10.89 9.18 1.28
CA GLY A 38 11.10 10.62 1.12
C GLY A 38 9.91 11.50 1.47
N ASP A 39 8.80 10.91 1.92
CA ASP A 39 7.62 11.67 2.33
C ASP A 39 7.66 12.14 3.77
N ASN A 40 6.81 13.13 4.04
CA ASN A 40 6.54 13.62 5.39
C ASN A 40 5.09 13.29 5.79
N ILE A 41 4.71 13.66 7.02
CA ILE A 41 3.37 13.35 7.58
C ILE A 41 2.22 13.96 6.76
N ILE A 42 2.47 15.04 5.99
CA ILE A 42 1.46 15.71 5.15
C ILE A 42 1.36 15.06 3.76
N SER A 43 2.50 14.66 3.17
CA SER A 43 2.53 14.10 1.81
C SER A 43 2.31 12.59 1.74
N SER A 44 2.68 11.85 2.79
CA SER A 44 2.55 10.40 2.80
C SER A 44 1.10 9.92 2.74
N VAL A 45 0.90 8.86 1.97
CA VAL A 45 -0.42 8.25 1.76
C VAL A 45 -0.26 6.77 1.45
N ILE A 46 -1.29 5.98 1.76
CA ILE A 46 -1.37 4.60 1.28
C ILE A 46 -1.90 4.60 -0.15
N ILE A 47 -1.03 4.29 -1.11
CA ILE A 47 -1.37 4.22 -2.54
C ILE A 47 -2.38 3.08 -2.76
N PRO A 48 -3.51 3.31 -3.48
CA PRO A 48 -4.44 2.28 -3.87
C PRO A 48 -3.81 1.15 -4.71
N THR A 49 -4.50 0.02 -4.79
CA THR A 49 -4.11 -1.12 -5.62
C THR A 49 -4.04 -0.74 -7.11
N SER A 50 -3.13 -1.37 -7.84
CA SER A 50 -2.92 -1.14 -9.27
C SER A 50 -4.18 -1.37 -10.11
N ALA A 51 -4.46 -0.48 -11.05
CA ALA A 51 -5.51 -0.67 -12.05
C ALA A 51 -5.32 -1.93 -12.92
N ALA A 52 -4.09 -2.47 -13.01
CA ALA A 52 -3.83 -3.74 -13.69
C ALA A 52 -4.46 -4.96 -12.98
N ILE A 53 -4.71 -4.87 -11.67
CA ILE A 53 -5.43 -5.90 -10.89
C ILE A 53 -6.95 -5.78 -11.14
N GLY A 54 -7.44 -4.58 -11.41
CA GLY A 54 -8.86 -4.30 -11.63
C GLY A 54 -9.67 -4.57 -10.36
N LEU A 55 -10.70 -5.42 -10.47
CA LEU A 55 -11.57 -5.82 -9.36
C LEU A 55 -11.27 -7.23 -8.85
N HIS A 56 -10.15 -7.82 -9.26
CA HIS A 56 -9.77 -9.15 -8.80
C HIS A 56 -9.38 -9.10 -7.32
N PHE A 57 -9.72 -10.17 -6.60
CA PHE A 57 -9.28 -10.35 -5.23
C PHE A 57 -7.80 -10.74 -5.22
N ASP A 58 -6.95 -9.86 -4.67
CA ASP A 58 -5.49 -10.04 -4.64
C ASP A 58 -4.97 -10.19 -3.20
N PRO A 59 -5.13 -11.38 -2.61
CA PRO A 59 -4.60 -11.68 -1.28
C PRO A 59 -3.11 -11.98 -1.34
N ILE A 60 -2.42 -11.88 -0.19
CA ILE A 60 -0.97 -12.12 -0.08
C ILE A 60 -0.53 -13.46 -0.72
N TRP A 61 -1.31 -14.53 -0.57
CA TRP A 61 -0.95 -15.85 -1.10
C TRP A 61 -1.03 -15.99 -2.62
N TRP A 62 -1.47 -14.96 -3.34
CA TRP A 62 -1.40 -14.94 -4.81
C TRP A 62 -0.03 -14.47 -5.32
N SER A 63 0.70 -13.73 -4.48
CA SER A 63 2.00 -13.12 -4.81
C SER A 63 3.19 -13.83 -4.14
N LEU A 64 2.94 -14.90 -3.38
CA LEU A 64 3.96 -15.79 -2.80
C LEU A 64 4.24 -16.97 -3.72
#